data_AF-E5YGS9-F1
#
_entry.id   AF-E5YGS9-F1
#
_cell.length_a   1.000
_cell.length_b   1.000
_cell.length_c   1.000
_cell.angle_alpha   90.00
_cell.angle_beta   90.00
_cell.angle_gamma   90.00
#
_symmetry.space_group_name_H-M   'P 1'
#
loop_
_entity.id
_entity.type
_entity.pdbx_description
1 polymer ?
#
loop_
_entity_poly.entity_id
_entity_poly.type
_entity_poly.pdbx_seq_one_letter_code
_entity_poly.pdbx_strand_id
1 'polypeptide(L)'
;MPGDKYGDGITLIKYIKRHFPHLSIIVLTMNNNPAILSAVLELDIEGIVLKQGAPADLPKALAALQKGKKFTPESVSKLLEKISASGYGDKRLSPKESEVLRLFAEGFLVTEIAKKLNRSIKTISSQKKSAMLKLGVDNDIALLNYLSSVNIMSVDKE
;
A
#
# COMPACT_ATOMS: atom_id res chain seq x y z
N MET A 1 9.85 1.38 -15.68
CA MET A 1 8.90 2.47 -15.38
C MET A 1 7.72 1.86 -14.63
N PRO A 2 7.01 2.58 -13.75
CA PRO A 2 5.67 2.17 -13.32
C PRO A 2 4.80 2.03 -14.58
N GLY A 3 4.17 0.88 -14.82
CA GLY A 3 3.24 0.71 -15.96
C GLY A 3 3.46 -0.46 -16.94
N ASP A 4 4.21 -1.51 -16.58
CA ASP A 4 4.25 -2.72 -17.43
C ASP A 4 2.97 -3.56 -17.33
N LYS A 5 2.78 -4.51 -18.27
CA LYS A 5 1.65 -5.46 -18.42
C LYS A 5 1.17 -6.15 -17.13
N TYR A 6 1.99 -6.19 -16.10
CA TYR A 6 1.75 -6.90 -14.85
C TYR A 6 1.61 -5.98 -13.61
N GLY A 7 1.68 -4.66 -13.81
CA GLY A 7 1.68 -3.65 -12.74
C GLY A 7 2.98 -3.60 -11.94
N ASP A 8 3.00 -2.82 -10.86
CA ASP A 8 4.12 -2.70 -9.92
C ASP A 8 3.65 -2.86 -8.46
N GLY A 9 4.60 -2.72 -7.53
CA GLY A 9 4.33 -2.73 -6.09
C GLY A 9 3.52 -3.94 -5.62
N ILE A 10 2.41 -3.67 -4.91
CA ILE A 10 1.52 -4.69 -4.35
C ILE A 10 0.86 -5.54 -5.45
N THR A 11 0.52 -4.93 -6.59
CA THR A 11 -0.15 -5.63 -7.69
C THR A 11 0.76 -6.69 -8.30
N LEU A 12 2.03 -6.34 -8.52
CA LEU A 12 3.02 -7.28 -9.02
C LEU A 12 3.29 -8.40 -8.04
N ILE A 13 3.39 -8.12 -6.73
CA ILE A 13 3.58 -9.16 -5.71
C ILE A 13 2.41 -10.16 -5.72
N LYS A 14 1.17 -9.67 -5.81
CA LYS A 14 -0.02 -10.54 -5.93
C LYS A 14 0.03 -11.42 -7.17
N TYR A 15 0.42 -10.84 -8.30
CA TYR A 15 0.60 -11.58 -9.55
C TYR A 15 1.63 -12.70 -9.39
N ILE A 16 2.82 -12.38 -8.85
CA ILE A 16 3.89 -13.36 -8.65
C ILE A 16 3.44 -14.48 -7.70
N LYS A 17 2.83 -14.16 -6.55
CA LYS A 17 2.33 -15.18 -5.59
C LYS A 17 1.31 -16.12 -6.23
N ARG A 18 0.45 -15.63 -7.14
CA ARG A 18 -0.55 -16.43 -7.84
C ARG A 18 0.05 -17.38 -8.87
N HIS A 19 1.07 -16.92 -9.61
CA HIS A 19 1.67 -17.68 -10.71
C HIS A 19 2.88 -18.52 -10.30
N PHE A 20 3.54 -18.17 -9.19
CA PHE A 20 4.75 -18.83 -8.67
C PHE A 20 4.62 -19.03 -7.15
N PRO A 21 3.73 -19.93 -6.68
CA PRO A 21 3.39 -20.05 -5.25
C PRO A 21 4.57 -20.52 -4.37
N HIS A 22 5.59 -21.16 -4.96
CA HIS A 22 6.78 -21.63 -4.24
C HIS A 22 7.94 -20.62 -4.25
N LEU A 23 7.80 -19.50 -4.95
CA LEU A 23 8.85 -18.48 -5.04
C LEU A 23 8.81 -17.61 -3.79
N SER A 24 9.92 -17.60 -3.04
CA SER A 24 10.08 -16.68 -1.91
C SER A 24 10.34 -15.25 -2.38
N ILE A 25 9.66 -14.30 -1.74
CA ILE A 25 9.68 -12.87 -2.06
C ILE A 25 10.19 -12.09 -0.84
N ILE A 26 11.28 -11.35 -1.04
CA ILE A 26 11.74 -10.31 -0.11
C ILE A 26 11.54 -8.96 -0.80
N VAL A 27 10.79 -8.06 -0.16
CA VAL A 27 10.54 -6.71 -0.68
C VAL A 27 11.59 -5.74 -0.15
N LEU A 28 12.39 -5.16 -1.05
CA LEU A 28 13.36 -4.12 -0.73
C LEU A 28 12.85 -2.75 -1.20
N THR A 29 12.45 -1.88 -0.26
CA THR A 29 11.76 -0.62 -0.59
C THR A 29 12.36 0.59 0.12
N MET A 30 12.30 1.77 -0.52
CA MET A 30 12.55 3.05 0.18
C MET A 30 11.30 3.56 0.92
N ASN A 31 10.14 2.95 0.66
CA ASN A 31 8.88 3.42 1.18
C ASN A 31 8.69 2.95 2.63
N ASN A 32 8.65 3.90 3.55
CA ASN A 32 8.43 3.66 4.97
C ASN A 32 7.00 4.01 5.40
N ASN A 33 6.06 4.17 4.46
CA ASN A 33 4.66 4.43 4.79
C ASN A 33 4.08 3.21 5.52
N PRO A 34 3.61 3.36 6.76
CA PRO A 34 3.09 2.27 7.58
C PRO A 34 1.99 1.45 6.88
N ALA A 35 1.09 2.13 6.17
CA ALA A 35 -0.04 1.50 5.51
C ALA A 35 0.37 0.61 4.32
N ILE A 36 1.40 1.03 3.58
CA ILE A 36 1.95 0.25 2.46
C ILE A 36 2.65 -0.99 3.02
N LEU A 37 3.47 -0.80 4.06
CA LEU A 37 4.18 -1.91 4.69
C LEU A 37 3.21 -2.95 5.28
N SER A 38 2.11 -2.50 5.89
CA SER A 38 1.02 -3.38 6.35
C SER A 38 0.41 -4.16 5.19
N ALA A 39 0.01 -3.45 4.12
CA ALA A 39 -0.61 -4.08 2.96
C ALA A 39 0.31 -5.07 2.23
N VAL A 40 1.64 -4.86 2.28
CA VAL A 40 2.64 -5.80 1.75
C VAL A 40 2.78 -7.03 2.64
N LEU A 41 2.76 -6.88 3.97
CA LEU A 41 2.83 -8.01 4.91
C LEU A 41 1.59 -8.92 4.83
N GLU A 42 0.42 -8.35 4.56
CA GLU A 42 -0.82 -9.11 4.32
C GLU A 42 -0.74 -10.05 3.10
N LEU A 43 0.23 -9.85 2.19
CA LEU A 43 0.45 -10.72 1.03
C LEU A 43 1.23 -12.00 1.35
N ASP A 44 1.54 -12.24 2.63
CA ASP A 44 2.23 -13.42 3.11
C ASP A 44 3.59 -13.65 2.41
N ILE A 45 4.39 -12.59 2.33
CA ILE A 45 5.77 -12.65 1.83
C ILE A 45 6.76 -13.06 2.92
N GLU A 46 7.98 -13.41 2.54
CA GLU A 46 9.04 -13.90 3.42
C GLU A 46 9.82 -12.78 4.13
N GLY A 47 9.80 -11.56 3.61
CA GLY A 47 10.36 -10.45 4.36
C GLY A 47 10.27 -9.08 3.69
N ILE A 48 10.49 -8.05 4.51
CA ILE A 48 10.58 -6.65 4.07
C ILE A 48 11.93 -6.11 4.51
N VAL A 49 12.58 -5.31 3.67
CA VAL A 49 13.80 -4.58 4.00
C VAL A 49 13.65 -3.13 3.54
N LEU A 50 13.96 -2.19 4.43
CA LEU A 50 14.01 -0.78 4.07
C LEU A 50 15.38 -0.45 3.50
N LYS A 51 15.43 0.15 2.31
CA LYS A 51 16.68 0.60 1.67
C LYS A 51 17.40 1.70 2.47
N GLN A 52 16.66 2.46 3.27
CA GLN A 52 17.21 3.44 4.22
C GLN A 52 17.56 2.83 5.58
N GLY A 53 17.30 1.54 5.78
CA GLY A 53 17.60 0.80 7.00
C GLY A 53 19.08 0.46 7.14
N ALA A 54 19.39 -0.46 8.06
CA ALA A 54 20.77 -0.87 8.26
C ALA A 54 21.26 -1.68 7.05
N PRO A 55 22.49 -1.47 6.55
CA PRO A 55 23.04 -2.26 5.43
C PRO A 55 23.05 -3.77 5.72
N ALA A 56 23.10 -4.15 6.99
CA ALA A 56 23.07 -5.54 7.44
C ALA A 56 21.68 -6.21 7.38
N ASP A 57 20.60 -5.46 7.12
CA ASP A 57 19.24 -5.99 7.15
C ASP A 57 18.96 -6.95 5.99
N LEU A 58 19.47 -6.67 4.79
CA LEU A 58 19.31 -7.57 3.64
C LEU A 58 20.05 -8.92 3.84
N PRO A 59 21.33 -8.95 4.26
CA PRO A 59 21.99 -10.20 4.62
C PRO A 59 21.25 -10.98 5.72
N LYS A 60 20.73 -10.29 6.75
CA LYS A 60 19.94 -10.92 7.81
C LYS A 60 18.64 -11.53 7.27
N ALA A 61 17.96 -10.84 6.34
CA ALA A 61 16.76 -11.33 5.70
C ALA A 61 17.02 -12.62 4.91
N LEU A 62 18.11 -12.66 4.14
CA LEU A 62 18.52 -13.86 3.40
C LEU A 62 18.89 -15.02 4.34
N ALA A 63 19.62 -14.75 5.42
CA ALA A 63 19.99 -15.76 6.41
C ALA A 63 18.77 -16.31 7.18
N ALA A 64 17.75 -15.49 7.43
CA ALA A 64 16.49 -15.92 8.00
C ALA A 64 15.71 -16.80 7.01
N LEU A 65 15.64 -16.38 5.74
CA LEU A 65 14.97 -17.12 4.68
C LEU A 65 15.57 -18.51 4.46
N GLN A 66 16.90 -18.63 4.46
CA GLN A 66 17.60 -19.92 4.38
C GLN A 66 17.21 -20.89 5.52
N LYS A 67 16.76 -20.36 6.67
CA LYS A 67 16.29 -21.14 7.82
C LYS A 67 14.77 -21.33 7.83
N GLY A 68 14.08 -20.97 6.74
CA GLY A 68 12.61 -21.00 6.66
C GLY A 68 11.91 -20.00 7.57
N LYS A 69 12.60 -18.92 7.99
CA LYS A 69 12.05 -17.88 8.87
C LYS A 69 11.79 -16.59 8.10
N LYS A 70 10.72 -15.89 8.46
CA LYS A 70 10.44 -14.55 7.94
C LYS A 70 11.33 -13.51 8.60
N PHE A 71 11.61 -12.42 7.88
CA PHE A 71 12.37 -11.30 8.40
C PHE A 71 11.62 -9.98 8.25
N THR A 72 11.46 -9.30 9.39
CA THR A 72 10.94 -7.94 9.46
C THR A 72 11.90 -7.10 10.33
N PRO A 73 12.47 -6.01 9.80
CA PRO A 73 13.33 -5.11 10.56
C PRO A 73 12.58 -4.52 11.75
N GLU A 74 13.28 -4.28 12.85
CA GLU A 74 12.69 -3.68 14.06
C GLU A 74 12.02 -2.31 13.78
N SER A 75 12.60 -1.53 12.86
CA SER A 75 12.03 -0.26 12.40
C SER A 75 10.66 -0.40 11.76
N VAL A 76 10.43 -1.49 11.02
CA VAL A 76 9.13 -1.82 10.42
C VAL A 76 8.17 -2.34 11.48
N SER A 77 8.62 -3.23 12.37
CA SER A 77 7.79 -3.76 13.47
C SER A 77 7.24 -2.65 14.37
N LYS A 78 8.09 -1.73 14.84
CA LYS A 78 7.68 -0.58 15.67
C LYS A 78 6.69 0.35 14.98
N LEU A 79 6.82 0.49 13.66
CA LEU A 79 5.93 1.32 12.86
C LEU A 79 4.52 0.72 12.78
N LEU A 80 4.43 -0.61 12.60
CA LEU A 80 3.17 -1.34 12.51
C LEU A 80 2.45 -1.43 13.85
N GLU A 81 3.19 -1.56 14.96
CA GLU A 81 2.61 -1.50 16.31
C GLU A 81 1.85 -0.19 16.56
N LYS A 82 2.38 0.94 16.08
CA LYS A 82 1.71 2.26 16.19
C LYS A 82 0.40 2.32 15.41
N ILE A 83 0.32 1.70 14.22
CA ILE A 83 -0.94 1.65 13.45
C ILE A 83 -1.97 0.77 14.17
N SER A 84 -1.52 -0.39 14.64
CA SER A 84 -2.38 -1.39 15.28
C SER A 84 -2.99 -0.81 16.57
N ALA A 85 -2.17 -0.13 17.38
CA ALA A 85 -2.62 0.54 18.60
C ALA A 85 -3.57 1.72 18.36
N SER A 86 -3.54 2.32 17.16
CA SER A 86 -4.41 3.45 16.82
C SER A 86 -5.72 3.02 16.14
N GLY A 87 -5.93 1.71 15.90
CA GLY A 87 -7.18 1.17 15.35
C GLY A 87 -7.44 1.52 13.88
N TYR A 88 -6.41 2.02 13.17
CA TYR A 88 -6.50 2.55 11.81
C TYR A 88 -6.05 1.59 10.70
N GLY A 89 -5.76 0.32 11.01
CA GLY A 89 -5.15 -0.61 10.04
C GLY A 89 -6.09 -1.56 9.29
N ASP A 90 -7.34 -1.72 9.72
CA ASP A 90 -8.09 -2.96 9.41
C ASP A 90 -9.48 -2.74 8.79
N LYS A 91 -9.72 -1.57 8.18
CA LYS A 91 -11.03 -1.26 7.60
C LYS A 91 -10.92 -1.18 6.09
N ARG A 92 -11.32 -2.27 5.42
CA ARG A 92 -11.50 -2.30 3.96
C ARG A 92 -12.25 -1.04 3.51
N LEU A 93 -11.75 -0.42 2.44
CA LEU A 93 -12.40 0.71 1.81
C LEU A 93 -13.78 0.30 1.31
N SER A 94 -14.77 1.17 1.50
CA SER A 94 -16.07 1.01 0.85
C SER A 94 -15.93 1.23 -0.67
N PRO A 95 -16.86 0.74 -1.50
CA PRO A 95 -16.85 0.99 -2.94
C PRO A 95 -16.81 2.49 -3.27
N LYS A 96 -17.54 3.31 -2.49
CA LYS A 96 -17.59 4.77 -2.67
C LYS A 96 -16.27 5.45 -2.29
N GLU A 97 -15.61 4.99 -1.23
CA GLU A 97 -14.29 5.49 -0.84
C GLU A 97 -13.24 5.13 -1.89
N SER A 98 -13.26 3.89 -2.38
CA SER A 98 -12.35 3.42 -3.42
C SER A 98 -12.53 4.20 -4.73
N GLU A 99 -13.78 4.49 -5.11
CA GLU A 99 -14.11 5.32 -6.27
C GLU A 99 -13.55 6.74 -6.16
N VAL A 100 -13.69 7.38 -4.98
CA VAL A 100 -13.12 8.71 -4.73
C VAL A 100 -11.60 8.68 -4.78
N LEU A 101 -10.96 7.71 -4.12
CA LEU A 101 -9.51 7.60 -4.09
C LEU A 101 -8.90 7.27 -5.45
N ARG A 102 -9.60 6.51 -6.29
CA ARG A 102 -9.17 6.24 -7.67
C ARG A 102 -9.08 7.53 -8.48
N LEU A 103 -10.14 8.34 -8.48
CA LEU A 103 -10.12 9.62 -9.19
C LEU A 103 -9.09 10.59 -8.59
N PHE A 104 -8.89 10.55 -7.28
CA PHE A 104 -7.84 11.35 -6.64
C PHE A 104 -6.43 10.91 -7.09
N ALA A 105 -6.19 9.60 -7.26
CA ALA A 105 -4.94 9.06 -7.79
C ALA A 105 -4.70 9.46 -9.26
N GLU A 106 -5.77 9.60 -10.06
CA GLU A 106 -5.73 10.13 -11.43
C GLU A 106 -5.43 11.63 -11.51
N GLY A 107 -5.32 12.33 -10.36
CA GLY A 107 -4.98 13.75 -10.29
C GLY A 107 -6.17 14.71 -10.23
N PHE A 108 -7.41 14.20 -10.11
CA PHE A 108 -8.59 15.06 -9.98
C PHE A 108 -8.66 15.71 -8.60
N LEU A 109 -9.01 16.99 -8.57
CA LEU A 109 -9.34 17.73 -7.36
C LEU A 109 -10.68 17.28 -6.78
N VAL A 110 -10.87 17.46 -5.47
CA VAL A 110 -12.13 17.11 -4.77
C VAL A 110 -13.36 17.77 -5.43
N THR A 111 -13.21 18.99 -5.93
CA THR A 111 -14.26 19.74 -6.64
C THR A 111 -14.60 19.12 -8.00
N GLU A 112 -13.62 18.58 -8.71
CA GLU A 112 -13.79 17.92 -10.00
C GLU A 112 -14.40 16.53 -9.81
N ILE A 113 -13.95 15.79 -8.79
CA ILE A 113 -14.53 14.50 -8.38
C ILE A 113 -16.01 14.68 -8.02
N ALA A 114 -16.34 15.74 -7.28
CA ALA A 114 -17.73 16.06 -6.92
C ALA A 114 -18.63 16.24 -8.15
N LYS A 115 -18.14 16.98 -9.16
CA LYS A 115 -18.84 17.15 -10.45
C LYS A 115 -18.95 15.81 -11.19
N LYS A 116 -17.86 15.06 -11.31
CA LYS A 116 -17.80 13.79 -12.06
C LYS A 116 -18.71 12.71 -11.48
N LEU A 117 -18.81 12.64 -10.15
CA LEU A 117 -19.65 11.67 -9.45
C LEU A 117 -21.07 12.18 -9.14
N ASN A 118 -21.41 13.41 -9.55
CA ASN A 118 -22.67 14.08 -9.24
C ASN A 118 -23.02 14.05 -7.73
N ARG A 119 -22.05 14.43 -6.88
CA ARG A 119 -22.17 14.45 -5.42
C ARG A 119 -21.70 15.80 -4.88
N SER A 120 -22.15 16.17 -3.68
CA SER A 120 -21.67 17.42 -3.06
C SER A 120 -20.18 17.35 -2.73
N ILE A 121 -19.49 18.50 -2.78
CA ILE A 121 -18.08 18.62 -2.36
C ILE A 121 -17.91 18.10 -0.92
N LYS A 122 -18.86 18.42 -0.03
CA LYS A 122 -18.87 17.93 1.36
C LYS A 122 -18.87 16.40 1.44
N THR A 123 -19.65 15.74 0.58
CA THR A 123 -19.71 14.27 0.51
C THR A 123 -18.36 13.69 0.08
N ILE A 124 -17.75 14.22 -0.98
CA ILE A 124 -16.45 13.74 -1.46
C ILE A 124 -15.35 13.97 -0.41
N SER A 125 -15.30 15.15 0.21
CA SER A 125 -14.36 15.46 1.29
C SER A 125 -14.51 14.50 2.47
N SER A 126 -15.75 14.19 2.86
CA SER A 126 -16.03 13.25 3.95
C SER A 126 -15.62 11.83 3.60
N GLN A 127 -15.88 11.37 2.37
CA GLN A 127 -15.47 10.05 1.88
C GLN A 127 -13.96 9.93 1.80
N LYS A 128 -13.27 10.94 1.25
CA LYS A 128 -11.79 11.00 1.23
C LYS A 128 -11.22 10.94 2.64
N LYS A 129 -11.72 11.76 3.57
CA LYS A 129 -11.26 11.76 4.97
C LYS A 129 -11.50 10.42 5.65
N SER A 130 -12.66 9.81 5.44
CA SER A 130 -12.96 8.48 5.99
C SER A 130 -12.00 7.42 5.43
N ALA A 131 -11.73 7.46 4.13
CA ALA A 131 -10.78 6.57 3.49
C ALA A 131 -9.35 6.77 4.03
N MET A 132 -8.90 8.01 4.18
CA MET A 132 -7.60 8.35 4.78
C MET A 132 -7.44 7.78 6.19
N LEU A 133 -8.47 7.92 7.03
CA LEU A 133 -8.48 7.33 8.37
C LEU A 133 -8.35 5.79 8.28
N LYS A 134 -9.14 5.13 7.43
CA LYS A 134 -9.08 3.67 7.26
C LYS A 134 -7.75 3.14 6.73
N LEU A 135 -7.04 3.97 5.99
CA LEU A 135 -5.71 3.67 5.45
C LEU A 135 -4.58 4.14 6.38
N GLY A 136 -4.89 4.77 7.51
CA GLY A 136 -3.86 5.29 8.42
C GLY A 136 -2.95 6.36 7.80
N VAL A 137 -3.48 7.20 6.89
CA VAL A 137 -2.73 8.29 6.26
C VAL A 137 -3.29 9.65 6.67
N ASP A 138 -2.41 10.57 7.05
CA ASP A 138 -2.83 11.83 7.70
C ASP A 138 -2.88 13.03 6.75
N ASN A 139 -2.32 12.92 5.54
CA ASN A 139 -2.26 14.01 4.58
C ASN A 139 -2.31 13.55 3.13
N ASP A 140 -2.57 14.49 2.22
CA ASP A 140 -2.74 14.22 0.78
C ASP A 140 -1.49 13.66 0.13
N ILE A 141 -0.30 14.09 0.57
CA ILE A 141 0.98 13.58 0.04
C ILE A 141 1.15 12.10 0.44
N ALA A 142 0.90 11.77 1.70
CA ALA A 142 0.94 10.39 2.20
C ALA A 142 -0.11 9.51 1.52
N LEU A 143 -1.30 10.05 1.26
CA LEU A 143 -2.35 9.38 0.50
C LEU A 143 -1.93 9.11 -0.96
N LEU A 144 -1.37 10.10 -1.66
CA LEU A 144 -0.88 9.92 -3.04
C LEU A 144 0.26 8.90 -3.11
N ASN A 145 1.19 8.93 -2.15
CA ASN A 145 2.26 7.94 -2.04
C ASN A 145 1.72 6.53 -1.75
N TYR A 146 0.64 6.42 -0.99
CA TYR A 146 -0.06 5.15 -0.78
C TYR A 146 -0.69 4.65 -2.09
N LEU A 147 -1.47 5.51 -2.76
CA LEU A 147 -2.21 5.15 -3.96
C LEU A 147 -1.31 4.74 -5.13
N SER A 148 -0.16 5.41 -5.29
CA SER A 148 0.84 5.05 -6.32
C SER A 148 1.48 3.68 -6.10
N SER A 149 1.58 3.23 -4.85
CA SER A 149 2.21 1.93 -4.52
C SER A 149 1.24 0.72 -4.55
N VAL A 150 -0.05 1.00 -4.38
CA VAL A 150 -1.10 -0.02 -4.27
C VAL A 150 -1.74 -0.28 -5.64
N ASN A 151 -1.50 0.60 -6.60
CA ASN A 151 -2.05 0.60 -7.96
C ASN A 151 -3.56 0.30 -7.97
N ILE A 152 -4.36 1.25 -7.48
CA ILE A 152 -5.81 1.29 -7.76
C ILE A 152 -6.06 1.80 -9.20
N MET A 153 -5.07 1.66 -10.10
CA MET A 153 -5.27 1.99 -11.51
C MET A 153 -6.03 0.83 -12.16
N SER A 154 -7.14 1.19 -12.78
CA SER A 154 -8.10 0.33 -13.44
C SER A 154 -7.44 -0.74 -14.31
N VAL A 155 -7.69 -2.00 -13.96
CA VAL A 155 -8.14 -2.99 -14.94
C VAL A 155 -9.42 -2.41 -15.51
N ASP A 156 -9.34 -1.84 -16.71
CA ASP A 156 -10.43 -1.62 -17.67
C ASP A 156 -9.94 -0.57 -18.68
N LYS A 157 -9.17 -1.03 -19.66
CA LYS A 157 -9.15 -0.44 -21.00
C LYS A 157 -8.76 -1.54 -22.00
N GLU A 158 -9.82 -2.06 -22.62
CA GLU A 158 -9.91 -2.94 -23.79
C GLU A 158 -9.45 -4.39 -23.66
#